data_AF-A0A970KZY0-F1
#
_entry.id   AF-A0A970KZY0-F1
#
_cell.length_a   1.000
_cell.length_b   1.000
_cell.length_c   1.000
_cell.angle_alpha   90.00
_cell.angle_beta   90.00
_cell.angle_gamma   90.00
#
_symmetry.space_group_name_H-M   'P 1'
#
loop_
_entity.id
_entity.type
_entity.pdbx_description
1 polymer ?
#
loop_
_entity_poly.entity_id
_entity_poly.type
_entity_poly.pdbx_seq_one_letter_code
_entity_poly.pdbx_strand_id
1 'polypeptide(L)'
;EKESVSAADSSVLHTEILETLRQQHPRIMATAEDFARIRQLVEEDPLMRQWYSSLTFSADNILSEPPSEYVIPDGKRLLATSRQVLDRVETLAMAYCIEPNERYLERLWQELQAAANFPDWNPSHFLDTAEMTRAFAIAYDWLYDVWSQQQRQTLREAIIDKGLDSALMYYHGKAPAGWQGGHNWTESNWCFVVNGGIATGALALADEVPEMAGEILQTGLYWVRQAITRFSPDGGWDEGTGYWHYSIRYLISYICALETALGTDFGLTKTPGIDQTGFFPVYLTNNKDETFNFGDTGIEAPRASELLWLADRFDQPALAGWLLHIGGGSPAKNLLWYRPGIDEESTFDRLPQDKHFRGVEVASFRSAWLEPQGGFRGLQGRRSQSGTRSAGCRQFRVGRLGRALG
;
A
#
# COMPACT_ATOMS: atom_id res chain seq x y z
N GLU A 1 -16.83 -5.82 -37.57
CA GLU A 1 -17.07 -7.13 -36.92
C GLU A 1 -16.41 -7.15 -35.54
N LYS A 2 -16.99 -7.82 -34.54
CA LYS A 2 -16.27 -8.17 -33.30
C LYS A 2 -15.58 -9.50 -33.56
N GLU A 3 -14.26 -9.48 -33.72
CA GLU A 3 -13.46 -10.71 -33.82
C GLU A 3 -13.64 -11.53 -32.55
N SER A 4 -14.10 -12.78 -32.70
CA SER A 4 -14.14 -13.74 -31.62
C SER A 4 -12.71 -14.25 -31.39
N VAL A 5 -12.04 -13.70 -30.39
CA VAL A 5 -10.76 -14.24 -29.89
C VAL A 5 -11.02 -15.65 -29.36
N SER A 6 -10.26 -16.64 -29.81
CA SER A 6 -10.41 -18.02 -29.35
C SER A 6 -9.85 -18.17 -27.92
N ALA A 7 -10.31 -19.18 -27.17
CA ALA A 7 -9.83 -19.42 -25.80
C ALA A 7 -8.31 -19.68 -25.73
N ALA A 8 -7.74 -20.26 -26.79
CA ALA A 8 -6.30 -20.47 -26.92
C ALA A 8 -5.56 -19.14 -27.14
N ASP A 9 -6.11 -18.23 -27.96
CA ASP A 9 -5.53 -16.91 -28.18
C ASP A 9 -5.61 -16.04 -26.91
N SER A 10 -6.68 -16.15 -26.11
CA SER A 10 -6.77 -15.44 -24.83
C SER A 10 -5.81 -15.98 -23.77
N SER A 11 -5.55 -17.29 -23.73
CA SER A 11 -4.57 -17.90 -22.82
C SER A 11 -3.15 -17.42 -23.12
N VAL A 12 -2.76 -17.41 -24.40
CA VAL A 12 -1.47 -16.87 -24.83
C VAL A 12 -1.34 -15.41 -24.43
N LEU A 13 -2.34 -14.57 -24.74
CA LEU A 13 -2.34 -13.15 -24.36
C LEU A 13 -2.18 -12.93 -22.85
N HIS A 14 -2.84 -13.72 -22.00
CA HIS A 14 -2.72 -13.56 -20.54
C HIS A 14 -1.31 -13.86 -20.03
N THR A 15 -0.64 -14.86 -20.59
CA THR A 15 0.69 -15.27 -20.12
C THR A 15 1.84 -14.36 -20.59
N GLU A 16 1.65 -13.55 -21.64
CA GLU A 16 2.65 -12.60 -22.16
C GLU A 16 3.15 -11.61 -21.09
N ILE A 17 2.26 -11.17 -20.19
CA ILE A 17 2.65 -10.24 -19.10
C ILE A 17 3.65 -10.86 -18.11
N LEU A 18 3.77 -12.19 -18.09
CA LEU A 18 4.62 -12.97 -17.19
C LEU A 18 5.93 -13.45 -17.85
N GLU A 19 6.22 -13.06 -19.10
CA GLU A 19 7.44 -13.50 -19.82
C GLU A 19 8.74 -13.25 -19.05
N THR A 20 8.78 -12.19 -18.25
CA THR A 20 9.93 -11.76 -17.46
C THR A 20 9.85 -12.18 -16.00
N LEU A 21 8.91 -13.06 -15.65
CA LEU A 21 8.69 -13.51 -14.28
C LEU A 21 9.96 -14.12 -13.70
N ARG A 22 10.45 -13.51 -12.60
CA ARG A 22 11.45 -14.08 -11.72
C ARG A 22 10.92 -15.40 -11.17
N GLN A 23 11.58 -16.50 -11.50
CA GLN A 23 11.14 -17.84 -11.09
C GLN A 23 11.47 -18.13 -9.62
N GLN A 24 12.47 -17.44 -9.06
CA GLN A 24 12.90 -17.63 -7.67
C GLN A 24 12.04 -16.82 -6.70
N HIS A 25 11.73 -17.43 -5.57
CA HIS A 25 11.24 -16.75 -4.38
C HIS A 25 12.41 -16.30 -3.48
N PRO A 26 12.26 -15.23 -2.69
CA PRO A 26 11.14 -14.29 -2.70
C PRO A 26 11.22 -13.32 -3.89
N ARG A 27 10.05 -12.91 -4.37
CA ARG A 27 9.88 -11.95 -5.49
C ARG A 27 8.78 -10.93 -5.26
N ILE A 28 8.08 -10.96 -4.13
CA ILE A 28 7.02 -10.01 -3.76
C ILE A 28 7.62 -8.90 -2.92
N MET A 29 7.76 -7.70 -3.50
CA MET A 29 8.29 -6.47 -2.88
C MET A 29 9.74 -6.52 -2.40
N ALA A 30 10.29 -7.70 -2.11
CA ALA A 30 11.64 -7.93 -1.64
C ALA A 30 12.21 -9.18 -2.31
N THR A 31 13.51 -9.14 -2.59
CA THR A 31 14.28 -10.28 -3.11
C THR A 31 15.22 -10.83 -2.04
N ALA A 32 15.87 -11.97 -2.32
CA ALA A 32 16.92 -12.49 -1.44
C ALA A 32 18.08 -11.49 -1.22
N GLU A 33 18.39 -10.68 -2.24
CA GLU A 33 19.40 -9.62 -2.17
C GLU A 33 18.96 -8.48 -1.24
N ASP A 34 17.67 -8.12 -1.25
CA ASP A 34 17.14 -7.12 -0.32
C ASP A 34 17.27 -7.59 1.13
N PHE A 35 16.91 -8.84 1.43
CA PHE A 35 17.07 -9.38 2.78
C PHE A 35 18.55 -9.48 3.19
N ALA A 36 19.45 -9.81 2.27
CA ALA A 36 20.89 -9.80 2.52
C ALA A 36 21.39 -8.39 2.87
N ARG A 37 20.98 -7.37 2.10
CA ARG A 37 21.28 -5.97 2.38
C ARG A 37 20.73 -5.54 3.74
N ILE A 38 19.48 -5.89 4.06
CA ILE A 38 18.86 -5.52 5.35
C ILE A 38 19.66 -6.13 6.51
N ARG A 39 20.03 -7.42 6.44
CA ARG A 39 20.85 -8.07 7.48
C ARG A 39 22.17 -7.35 7.71
N GLN A 40 22.90 -7.04 6.63
CA GLN A 40 24.15 -6.30 6.73
C GLN A 40 23.94 -4.91 7.37
N LEU A 41 22.93 -4.16 6.90
CA LEU A 41 22.67 -2.82 7.41
C LEU A 41 22.21 -2.80 8.87
N VAL A 42 21.51 -3.82 9.36
CA VAL A 42 21.16 -3.95 10.79
C VAL A 42 22.41 -4.05 11.67
N GLU A 43 23.49 -4.65 11.17
CA GLU A 43 24.77 -4.75 11.87
C GLU A 43 25.57 -3.43 11.81
N GLU A 44 25.50 -2.70 10.69
CA GLU A 44 26.38 -1.56 10.41
C GLU A 44 25.75 -0.19 10.71
N ASP A 45 24.45 -0.02 10.42
CA ASP A 45 23.75 1.26 10.46
C ASP A 45 22.90 1.43 11.76
N PRO A 46 23.13 2.50 12.55
CA PRO A 46 22.41 2.71 13.81
C PRO A 46 20.88 2.82 13.67
N LEU A 47 20.39 3.43 12.58
CA LEU A 47 18.96 3.64 12.36
C LEU A 47 18.27 2.33 11.96
N MET A 48 18.92 1.53 11.10
CA MET A 48 18.47 0.18 10.76
C MET A 48 18.43 -0.72 11.98
N ARG A 49 19.44 -0.65 12.87
CA ARG A 49 19.46 -1.38 14.14
C ARG A 49 18.31 -0.97 15.07
N GLN A 50 17.99 0.32 15.14
CA GLN A 50 16.88 0.84 15.94
C GLN A 50 15.52 0.33 15.41
N TRP A 51 15.30 0.38 14.11
CA TRP A 51 14.07 -0.16 13.52
C TRP A 51 13.97 -1.67 13.68
N TYR A 52 15.06 -2.41 13.52
CA TYR A 52 15.08 -3.84 13.79
C TYR A 52 14.72 -4.16 15.25
N SER A 53 15.27 -3.41 16.21
CA SER A 53 14.91 -3.55 17.63
C SER A 53 13.43 -3.27 17.89
N SER A 54 12.84 -2.31 17.16
CA SER A 54 11.41 -2.00 17.26
C SER A 54 10.55 -3.11 16.64
N LEU A 55 11.00 -3.68 15.52
CA LEU A 55 10.36 -4.80 14.84
C LEU A 55 10.34 -6.05 15.74
N THR A 56 11.47 -6.41 16.33
CA THR A 56 11.57 -7.60 17.21
C THR A 56 10.79 -7.41 18.50
N PHE A 57 10.74 -6.20 19.07
CA PHE A 57 9.85 -5.90 20.19
C PHE A 57 8.37 -6.15 19.83
N SER A 58 7.92 -5.71 18.65
CA SER A 58 6.57 -6.00 18.16
C SER A 58 6.36 -7.50 17.92
N ALA A 59 7.32 -8.18 17.29
CA ALA A 59 7.27 -9.62 17.04
C ALA A 59 7.13 -10.43 18.34
N ASP A 60 7.91 -10.08 19.38
CA ASP A 60 7.88 -10.73 20.68
C ASP A 60 6.54 -10.53 21.40
N ASN A 61 5.90 -9.36 21.28
CA ASN A 61 4.57 -9.13 21.83
C ASN A 61 3.52 -10.02 21.15
N ILE A 62 3.56 -10.13 19.82
CA ILE A 62 2.62 -10.95 19.03
C ILE A 62 2.66 -12.43 19.44
N LEU A 63 3.82 -12.94 19.91
CA LEU A 63 3.95 -14.34 20.37
C LEU A 63 2.97 -14.69 21.50
N SER A 64 2.55 -13.71 22.29
CA SER A 64 1.61 -13.91 23.41
C SER A 64 0.14 -13.69 23.04
N GLU A 65 -0.12 -13.15 21.84
CA GLU A 65 -1.47 -12.84 21.39
C GLU A 65 -2.13 -14.03 20.70
N PRO A 66 -3.44 -14.27 20.92
CA PRO A 66 -4.16 -15.34 20.22
C PRO A 66 -4.18 -15.08 18.70
N PRO A 67 -4.26 -16.15 17.87
CA PRO A 67 -4.51 -16.02 16.44
C PRO A 67 -5.78 -15.19 16.16
N SER A 68 -5.79 -14.49 15.02
CA SER A 68 -6.95 -13.67 14.64
C SER A 68 -8.22 -14.52 14.45
N GLU A 69 -9.36 -13.93 14.81
CA GLU A 69 -10.67 -14.56 14.68
C GLU A 69 -11.50 -13.90 13.57
N TYR A 70 -12.42 -14.68 12.98
CA TYR A 70 -13.37 -14.18 11.99
C TYR A 70 -14.45 -13.33 12.64
N VAL A 71 -14.23 -12.01 12.68
CA VAL A 71 -15.13 -11.07 13.37
C VAL A 71 -15.54 -9.94 12.43
N ILE A 72 -16.85 -9.75 12.30
CA ILE A 72 -17.47 -8.68 11.51
C ILE A 72 -18.30 -7.79 12.46
N PRO A 73 -17.64 -6.90 13.22
CA PRO A 73 -18.28 -6.23 14.36
C PRO A 73 -19.38 -5.24 13.95
N ASP A 74 -19.26 -4.63 12.76
CA ASP A 74 -20.24 -3.68 12.20
C ASP A 74 -21.27 -4.37 11.27
N GLY A 75 -21.24 -5.70 11.19
CA GLY A 75 -22.05 -6.50 10.28
C GLY A 75 -21.71 -6.34 8.79
N LYS A 76 -20.60 -5.67 8.45
CA LYS A 76 -20.19 -5.40 7.06
C LYS A 76 -18.74 -5.75 6.75
N ARG A 77 -17.82 -5.50 7.68
CA ARG A 77 -16.37 -5.53 7.42
C ARG A 77 -15.62 -6.48 8.34
N LEU A 78 -14.84 -7.36 7.73
CA LEU A 78 -13.73 -8.14 8.30
C LEU A 78 -12.41 -7.34 8.27
N LEU A 79 -12.44 -6.08 7.81
CA LEU A 79 -11.26 -5.26 7.53
C LEU A 79 -10.26 -5.15 8.70
N ALA A 80 -10.76 -5.00 9.94
CA ALA A 80 -9.91 -4.90 11.12
C ALA A 80 -9.11 -6.19 11.34
N THR A 81 -9.76 -7.34 11.23
CA THR A 81 -9.11 -8.66 11.26
C THR A 81 -8.10 -8.80 10.13
N SER A 82 -8.47 -8.40 8.91
CA SER A 82 -7.59 -8.53 7.73
C SER A 82 -6.31 -7.69 7.88
N ARG A 83 -6.44 -6.47 8.42
CA ARG A 83 -5.29 -5.59 8.74
C ARG A 83 -4.42 -6.16 9.84
N GLN A 84 -5.02 -6.69 10.90
CA GLN A 84 -4.27 -7.33 11.99
C GLN A 84 -3.45 -8.52 11.46
N VAL A 85 -4.03 -9.38 10.62
CA VAL A 85 -3.30 -10.49 9.99
C VAL A 85 -2.16 -9.95 9.13
N LEU A 86 -2.40 -8.96 8.28
CA LEU A 86 -1.37 -8.35 7.44
C LEU A 86 -0.22 -7.76 8.27
N ASP A 87 -0.52 -6.97 9.30
CA ASP A 87 0.50 -6.36 10.16
C ASP A 87 1.33 -7.42 10.91
N ARG A 88 0.68 -8.50 11.38
CA ARG A 88 1.36 -9.64 12.02
C ARG A 88 2.26 -10.39 11.04
N VAL A 89 1.80 -10.62 9.81
CA VAL A 89 2.61 -11.26 8.76
C VAL A 89 3.81 -10.39 8.41
N GLU A 90 3.61 -9.10 8.09
CA GLU A 90 4.70 -8.19 7.73
C GLU A 90 5.74 -8.10 8.87
N THR A 91 5.29 -8.14 10.13
CA THR A 91 6.18 -8.11 11.30
C THR A 91 6.97 -9.42 11.50
N LEU A 92 6.27 -10.55 11.62
CA LEU A 92 6.89 -11.84 11.94
C LEU A 92 7.74 -12.37 10.77
N ALA A 93 7.27 -12.22 9.53
CA ALA A 93 8.02 -12.67 8.36
C ALA A 93 9.28 -11.82 8.14
N MET A 94 9.21 -10.49 8.28
CA MET A 94 10.40 -9.64 8.19
C MET A 94 11.41 -10.00 9.27
N ALA A 95 10.96 -10.19 10.52
CA ALA A 95 11.85 -10.56 11.62
C ALA A 95 12.57 -11.88 11.33
N TYR A 96 11.84 -12.90 10.86
CA TYR A 96 12.41 -14.20 10.48
C TYR A 96 13.41 -14.09 9.32
N CYS A 97 13.11 -13.30 8.29
CA CYS A 97 14.00 -13.12 7.14
C CYS A 97 15.33 -12.42 7.49
N ILE A 98 15.34 -11.60 8.55
CA ILE A 98 16.55 -10.94 9.06
C ILE A 98 17.32 -11.91 9.97
N GLU A 99 16.64 -12.52 10.94
CA GLU A 99 17.23 -13.47 11.88
C GLU A 99 16.27 -14.64 12.11
N PRO A 100 16.55 -15.83 11.54
CA PRO A 100 15.67 -16.98 11.67
C PRO A 100 15.41 -17.36 13.13
N ASN A 101 14.13 -17.38 13.49
CA ASN A 101 13.66 -17.73 14.82
C ASN A 101 12.39 -18.57 14.71
N GLU A 102 12.49 -19.85 15.06
CA GLU A 102 11.39 -20.81 14.96
C GLU A 102 10.13 -20.37 15.71
N ARG A 103 10.25 -19.61 16.82
CA ARG A 103 9.08 -19.10 17.55
C ARG A 103 8.25 -18.15 16.70
N TYR A 104 8.89 -17.31 15.87
CA TYR A 104 8.18 -16.41 14.96
C TYR A 104 7.52 -17.19 13.83
N LEU A 105 8.20 -18.21 13.29
CA LEU A 105 7.66 -19.06 12.24
C LEU A 105 6.44 -19.86 12.71
N GLU A 106 6.53 -20.50 13.88
CA GLU A 106 5.43 -21.25 14.49
C GLU A 106 4.22 -20.36 14.75
N ARG A 107 4.44 -19.17 15.33
CA ARG A 107 3.37 -18.20 15.59
C ARG A 107 2.75 -17.67 14.30
N LEU A 108 3.57 -17.40 13.28
CA LEU A 108 3.10 -16.96 11.96
C LEU A 108 2.24 -18.04 11.31
N TRP A 109 2.65 -19.32 11.39
CA TRP A 109 1.86 -20.42 10.89
C TRP A 109 0.50 -20.54 11.59
N GLN A 110 0.44 -20.37 12.92
CA GLN A 110 -0.84 -20.36 13.65
C GLN A 110 -1.78 -19.25 13.18
N GLU A 111 -1.24 -18.06 12.88
CA GLU A 111 -2.00 -16.94 12.33
C GLU A 111 -2.61 -17.29 10.96
N LEU A 112 -1.76 -17.77 10.05
CA LEU A 112 -2.15 -18.09 8.68
C LEU A 112 -3.09 -19.28 8.64
N GLN A 113 -2.86 -20.32 9.45
CA GLN A 113 -3.76 -21.46 9.55
C GLN A 113 -5.16 -21.05 10.05
N ALA A 114 -5.24 -20.18 11.05
CA ALA A 114 -6.52 -19.66 11.54
C ALA A 114 -7.27 -18.90 10.43
N ALA A 115 -6.60 -17.96 9.75
CA ALA A 115 -7.20 -17.18 8.68
C ALA A 115 -7.51 -17.99 7.40
N ALA A 116 -6.77 -19.07 7.13
CA ALA A 116 -7.05 -20.00 6.03
C ALA A 116 -8.34 -20.79 6.28
N ASN A 117 -8.65 -21.07 7.55
CA ASN A 117 -9.84 -21.78 8.01
C ASN A 117 -11.09 -20.88 8.14
N PHE A 118 -10.96 -19.58 7.89
CA PHE A 118 -12.13 -18.71 7.79
C PHE A 118 -13.06 -19.19 6.66
N PRO A 119 -14.40 -19.00 6.79
CA PRO A 119 -15.34 -19.45 5.77
C PRO A 119 -15.08 -18.78 4.40
N ASP A 120 -14.67 -17.51 4.44
CA ASP A 120 -14.25 -16.70 3.30
C ASP A 120 -13.38 -15.53 3.81
N TRP A 121 -12.91 -14.66 2.92
CA TRP A 121 -12.24 -13.40 3.28
C TRP A 121 -13.12 -12.17 3.04
N ASN A 122 -14.42 -12.34 3.31
CA ASN A 122 -15.50 -11.37 3.12
C ASN A 122 -15.52 -10.68 1.75
N PRO A 123 -15.70 -11.43 0.64
CA PRO A 123 -15.72 -10.87 -0.71
C PRO A 123 -16.87 -9.88 -0.97
N SER A 124 -17.83 -9.79 -0.03
CA SER A 124 -18.88 -8.77 -0.05
C SER A 124 -18.37 -7.34 0.21
N HIS A 125 -17.25 -7.19 0.93
CA HIS A 125 -16.53 -5.94 1.14
C HIS A 125 -15.07 -6.14 0.70
N PHE A 126 -14.81 -5.92 -0.58
CA PHE A 126 -13.63 -6.49 -1.26
C PHE A 126 -12.26 -5.98 -0.80
N LEU A 127 -12.21 -4.88 -0.01
CA LEU A 127 -10.98 -4.48 0.67
C LEU A 127 -10.48 -5.57 1.63
N ASP A 128 -11.40 -6.25 2.31
CA ASP A 128 -11.08 -7.29 3.30
C ASP A 128 -10.34 -8.44 2.61
N THR A 129 -10.90 -8.88 1.48
CA THR A 129 -10.33 -9.94 0.64
C THR A 129 -8.96 -9.55 0.11
N ALA A 130 -8.80 -8.32 -0.39
CA ALA A 130 -7.54 -7.86 -0.96
C ALA A 130 -6.43 -7.73 0.09
N GLU A 131 -6.72 -7.17 1.26
CA GLU A 131 -5.73 -7.04 2.34
C GLU A 131 -5.34 -8.42 2.91
N MET A 132 -6.29 -9.37 3.02
CA MET A 132 -5.98 -10.73 3.44
C MET A 132 -5.17 -11.50 2.39
N THR A 133 -5.51 -11.36 1.10
CA THR A 133 -4.76 -11.96 -0.02
C THR A 133 -3.32 -11.49 -0.02
N ARG A 134 -3.09 -10.19 0.21
CA ARG A 134 -1.74 -9.62 0.35
C ARG A 134 -0.97 -10.27 1.50
N ALA A 135 -1.61 -10.42 2.66
CA ALA A 135 -0.95 -11.02 3.83
C ALA A 135 -0.47 -12.44 3.52
N PHE A 136 -1.34 -13.27 2.93
CA PHE A 136 -0.98 -14.63 2.55
C PHE A 136 0.10 -14.67 1.47
N ALA A 137 0.04 -13.78 0.49
CA ALA A 137 1.03 -13.69 -0.58
C ALA A 137 2.43 -13.36 -0.04
N ILE A 138 2.55 -12.40 0.88
CA ILE A 138 3.82 -12.05 1.54
C ILE A 138 4.36 -13.25 2.31
N ALA A 139 3.54 -13.91 3.13
CA ALA A 139 3.98 -15.08 3.88
C ALA A 139 4.40 -16.25 2.98
N TYR A 140 3.63 -16.52 1.92
CA TYR A 140 3.92 -17.57 0.95
C TYR A 140 5.27 -17.35 0.27
N ASP A 141 5.47 -16.14 -0.22
CA ASP A 141 6.62 -15.79 -1.04
C ASP A 141 7.91 -15.60 -0.22
N TRP A 142 7.84 -14.87 0.89
CA TRP A 142 9.01 -14.54 1.71
C TRP A 142 9.62 -15.75 2.40
N LEU A 143 8.78 -16.72 2.76
CA LEU A 143 9.17 -17.91 3.51
C LEU A 143 8.95 -19.19 2.69
N TYR A 144 8.91 -19.09 1.36
CA TYR A 144 8.61 -20.20 0.44
C TYR A 144 9.41 -21.47 0.75
N ASP A 145 10.74 -21.34 0.88
CA ASP A 145 11.64 -22.47 1.12
C ASP A 145 11.59 -23.02 2.56
N VAL A 146 11.02 -22.25 3.48
CA VAL A 146 10.93 -22.59 4.91
C VAL A 146 9.67 -23.41 5.19
N TRP A 147 8.58 -23.12 4.48
CA TRP A 147 7.33 -23.85 4.62
C TRP A 147 7.49 -25.32 4.23
N SER A 148 6.80 -26.20 4.95
CA SER A 148 6.56 -27.56 4.46
C SER A 148 5.68 -27.54 3.20
N GLN A 149 5.72 -28.61 2.41
CA GLN A 149 4.86 -28.74 1.24
C GLN A 149 3.37 -28.60 1.59
N GLN A 150 2.94 -29.16 2.73
CA GLN A 150 1.55 -29.05 3.18
C GLN A 150 1.19 -27.61 3.55
N GLN A 151 2.07 -26.89 4.25
CA GLN A 151 1.85 -25.49 4.58
C GLN A 151 1.77 -24.62 3.32
N ARG A 152 2.69 -24.81 2.36
CA ARG A 152 2.62 -24.13 1.05
C ARG A 152 1.30 -24.41 0.35
N GLN A 153 0.85 -25.67 0.32
CA GLN A 153 -0.43 -26.03 -0.30
C GLN A 153 -1.61 -25.31 0.36
N THR A 154 -1.66 -25.27 1.70
CA THR A 154 -2.72 -24.55 2.42
C THR A 154 -2.73 -23.05 2.11
N LEU A 155 -1.56 -22.41 2.06
CA LEU A 155 -1.45 -20.99 1.72
C LEU A 155 -1.89 -20.72 0.27
N ARG A 156 -1.41 -21.54 -0.66
CA ARG A 156 -1.74 -21.50 -2.08
C ARG A 156 -3.26 -21.63 -2.31
N GLU A 157 -3.87 -22.65 -1.73
CA GLU A 157 -5.33 -22.88 -1.82
C GLU A 157 -6.12 -21.72 -1.23
N ALA A 158 -5.70 -21.17 -0.08
CA ALA A 158 -6.38 -20.01 0.50
C ALA A 158 -6.29 -18.77 -0.41
N ILE A 159 -5.13 -18.49 -1.00
CA ILE A 159 -4.94 -17.38 -1.95
C ILE A 159 -5.87 -17.54 -3.16
N ILE A 160 -5.93 -18.74 -3.75
CA ILE A 160 -6.77 -19.02 -4.92
C ILE A 160 -8.25 -18.93 -4.55
N ASP A 161 -8.71 -19.79 -3.64
CA ASP A 161 -10.13 -20.01 -3.40
C ASP A 161 -10.81 -18.77 -2.79
N LYS A 162 -10.11 -18.06 -1.91
CA LYS A 162 -10.70 -16.93 -1.16
C LYS A 162 -10.34 -15.58 -1.78
N GLY A 163 -9.18 -15.48 -2.43
CA GLY A 163 -8.67 -14.24 -3.02
C GLY A 163 -8.91 -14.15 -4.53
N LEU A 164 -8.17 -14.93 -5.31
CA LEU A 164 -8.10 -14.81 -6.77
C LEU A 164 -9.41 -15.20 -7.46
N ASP A 165 -10.04 -16.29 -7.05
CA ASP A 165 -11.34 -16.72 -7.59
C ASP A 165 -12.42 -15.66 -7.31
N SER A 166 -12.43 -15.08 -6.11
CA SER A 166 -13.32 -13.96 -5.76
C SER A 166 -13.08 -12.75 -6.66
N ALA A 167 -11.83 -12.44 -7.02
CA ALA A 167 -11.51 -11.36 -7.94
C ALA A 167 -12.01 -11.64 -9.36
N LEU A 168 -11.80 -12.84 -9.88
CA LEU A 168 -12.30 -13.25 -11.20
C LEU A 168 -13.83 -13.22 -11.26
N MET A 169 -14.53 -13.58 -10.18
CA MET A 169 -15.98 -13.43 -10.10
C MET A 169 -16.42 -11.97 -10.31
N TYR A 170 -15.72 -11.00 -9.73
CA TYR A 170 -15.98 -9.58 -10.01
C TYR A 170 -15.66 -9.21 -11.46
N TYR A 171 -14.48 -9.60 -11.96
CA TYR A 171 -14.03 -9.22 -13.30
C TYR A 171 -14.95 -9.76 -14.40
N HIS A 172 -15.52 -10.94 -14.19
CA HIS A 172 -16.44 -11.56 -15.14
C HIS A 172 -17.91 -11.14 -14.96
N GLY A 173 -18.21 -10.24 -14.03
CA GLY A 173 -19.58 -9.84 -13.71
C GLY A 173 -20.45 -10.97 -13.13
N LYS A 174 -19.80 -11.93 -12.46
CA LYS A 174 -20.43 -13.11 -11.82
C LYS A 174 -20.51 -13.00 -10.29
N ALA A 175 -20.04 -11.89 -9.73
CA ALA A 175 -20.14 -11.61 -8.30
C ALA A 175 -21.62 -11.68 -7.82
N PRO A 176 -21.91 -12.41 -6.72
CA PRO A 176 -23.24 -12.46 -6.12
C PRO A 176 -23.84 -11.09 -5.83
N ALA A 177 -25.18 -11.01 -5.82
CA ALA A 177 -25.88 -9.80 -5.43
C ALA A 177 -25.48 -9.36 -4.00
N GLY A 178 -25.12 -8.09 -3.84
CA GLY A 178 -24.68 -7.52 -2.55
C GLY A 178 -23.16 -7.42 -2.38
N TRP A 179 -22.38 -8.02 -3.29
CA TRP A 179 -20.94 -7.83 -3.37
C TRP A 179 -20.62 -6.38 -3.78
N GLN A 180 -19.98 -5.62 -2.87
CA GLN A 180 -19.59 -4.24 -3.09
C GLN A 180 -18.15 -4.19 -3.61
N GLY A 181 -18.00 -3.75 -4.86
CA GLY A 181 -16.68 -3.58 -5.47
C GLY A 181 -16.73 -3.24 -6.96
N GLY A 182 -17.58 -3.88 -7.75
CA GLY A 182 -17.45 -3.87 -9.22
C GLY A 182 -17.81 -2.58 -10.00
N HIS A 183 -18.22 -1.48 -9.35
CA HIS A 183 -18.88 -0.38 -10.09
C HIS A 183 -18.16 0.97 -10.13
N ASN A 184 -17.03 1.17 -9.42
CA ASN A 184 -16.35 2.48 -9.45
C ASN A 184 -14.89 2.50 -8.93
N TRP A 185 -14.13 1.40 -9.09
CA TRP A 185 -12.77 1.30 -8.52
C TRP A 185 -11.87 2.48 -8.89
N THR A 186 -11.93 2.97 -10.13
CA THR A 186 -11.04 4.04 -10.62
C THR A 186 -11.20 5.37 -9.91
N GLU A 187 -12.29 5.57 -9.15
CA GLU A 187 -12.61 6.85 -8.52
C GLU A 187 -12.27 6.93 -7.02
N SER A 188 -11.60 5.92 -6.45
CA SER A 188 -11.23 5.95 -5.03
C SER A 188 -9.94 5.19 -4.73
N ASN A 189 -9.46 5.32 -3.50
CA ASN A 189 -8.39 4.52 -2.92
C ASN A 189 -8.59 2.99 -3.09
N TRP A 190 -9.83 2.52 -3.26
CA TRP A 190 -10.14 1.10 -3.44
C TRP A 190 -9.41 0.49 -4.64
N CYS A 191 -9.19 1.24 -5.74
CA CYS A 191 -8.47 0.70 -6.89
C CYS A 191 -7.09 0.17 -6.48
N PHE A 192 -6.33 0.97 -5.73
CA PHE A 192 -4.97 0.60 -5.36
C PHE A 192 -4.96 -0.50 -4.31
N VAL A 193 -5.86 -0.44 -3.33
CA VAL A 193 -5.94 -1.47 -2.28
C VAL A 193 -6.30 -2.82 -2.87
N VAL A 194 -7.37 -2.86 -3.68
CA VAL A 194 -7.86 -4.10 -4.30
C VAL A 194 -6.83 -4.65 -5.27
N ASN A 195 -6.45 -3.89 -6.28
CA ASN A 195 -5.56 -4.41 -7.32
C ASN A 195 -4.16 -4.66 -6.79
N GLY A 196 -3.68 -3.84 -5.85
CA GLY A 196 -2.41 -4.09 -5.17
C GLY A 196 -2.42 -5.40 -4.38
N GLY A 197 -3.46 -5.64 -3.58
CA GLY A 197 -3.55 -6.87 -2.77
C GLY A 197 -3.74 -8.14 -3.61
N ILE A 198 -4.66 -8.10 -4.58
CA ILE A 198 -4.96 -9.25 -5.45
C ILE A 198 -3.78 -9.55 -6.39
N ALA A 199 -3.13 -8.53 -6.97
CA ALA A 199 -1.97 -8.74 -7.81
C ALA A 199 -0.78 -9.31 -7.04
N THR A 200 -0.62 -8.96 -5.77
CA THR A 200 0.41 -9.56 -4.91
C THR A 200 0.19 -11.07 -4.79
N GLY A 201 -1.05 -11.51 -4.59
CA GLY A 201 -1.41 -12.95 -4.59
C GLY A 201 -1.19 -13.62 -5.94
N ALA A 202 -1.57 -12.96 -7.04
CA ALA A 202 -1.34 -13.46 -8.40
C ALA A 202 0.15 -13.64 -8.71
N LEU A 203 0.99 -12.65 -8.38
CA LEU A 203 2.44 -12.71 -8.59
C LEU A 203 3.12 -13.76 -7.71
N ALA A 204 2.62 -13.98 -6.49
CA ALA A 204 3.15 -15.00 -5.60
C ALA A 204 2.97 -16.40 -6.21
N LEU A 205 1.86 -16.65 -6.91
CA LEU A 205 1.54 -17.93 -7.53
C LEU A 205 1.71 -17.96 -9.05
N ALA A 206 2.36 -16.97 -9.65
CA ALA A 206 2.38 -16.79 -11.11
C ALA A 206 3.09 -17.93 -11.87
N ASP A 207 3.99 -18.67 -11.24
CA ASP A 207 4.62 -19.87 -11.77
C ASP A 207 3.72 -21.12 -11.68
N GLU A 208 2.72 -21.11 -10.80
CA GLU A 208 1.81 -22.24 -10.56
C GLU A 208 0.45 -22.08 -11.25
N VAL A 209 -0.04 -20.84 -11.40
CA VAL A 209 -1.31 -20.51 -12.03
C VAL A 209 -1.15 -19.36 -13.06
N PRO A 210 -0.26 -19.50 -14.07
CA PRO A 210 0.14 -18.39 -14.94
C PRO A 210 -1.01 -17.76 -15.72
N GLU A 211 -2.01 -18.54 -16.17
CA GLU A 211 -3.15 -17.99 -16.92
C GLU A 211 -4.02 -17.09 -16.02
N MET A 212 -4.35 -17.57 -14.82
CA MET A 212 -5.13 -16.82 -13.82
C MET A 212 -4.37 -15.58 -13.35
N ALA A 213 -3.08 -15.74 -13.06
CA ALA A 213 -2.23 -14.62 -12.63
C ALA A 213 -2.12 -13.56 -13.73
N GLY A 214 -1.92 -13.98 -14.98
CA GLY A 214 -1.85 -13.11 -16.14
C GLY A 214 -3.12 -12.28 -16.34
N GLU A 215 -4.29 -12.92 -16.29
CA GLU A 215 -5.59 -12.24 -16.42
C GLU A 215 -5.79 -11.18 -15.32
N ILE A 216 -5.46 -11.55 -14.08
CA ILE A 216 -5.58 -10.66 -12.93
C ILE A 216 -4.66 -9.44 -13.07
N LEU A 217 -3.41 -9.65 -13.49
CA LEU A 217 -2.45 -8.56 -13.64
C LEU A 217 -2.83 -7.61 -14.77
N GLN A 218 -3.29 -8.13 -15.91
CA GLN A 218 -3.75 -7.31 -17.03
C GLN A 218 -4.97 -6.48 -16.65
N THR A 219 -5.96 -7.12 -16.01
CA THR A 219 -7.17 -6.45 -15.54
C THR A 219 -6.83 -5.37 -14.50
N GLY A 220 -5.99 -5.71 -13.53
CA GLY A 220 -5.56 -4.77 -12.50
C GLY A 220 -4.78 -3.58 -13.05
N LEU A 221 -3.85 -3.81 -13.98
CA LEU A 221 -3.10 -2.72 -14.64
C LEU A 221 -4.03 -1.77 -15.39
N TYR A 222 -5.04 -2.28 -16.09
CA TYR A 222 -6.01 -1.44 -16.80
C TYR A 222 -6.71 -0.44 -15.85
N TRP A 223 -7.12 -0.89 -14.67
CA TRP A 223 -7.77 -0.04 -13.67
C TRP A 223 -6.79 0.91 -12.95
N VAL A 224 -5.63 0.39 -12.55
CA VAL A 224 -4.61 1.18 -11.86
C VAL A 224 -4.09 2.31 -12.74
N ARG A 225 -3.88 2.07 -14.05
CA ARG A 225 -3.47 3.12 -15.01
C ARG A 225 -4.45 4.28 -15.11
N GLN A 226 -5.72 4.05 -14.87
CA GLN A 226 -6.73 5.12 -14.85
C GLN A 226 -6.73 5.82 -13.50
N ALA A 227 -6.77 5.07 -12.40
CA ALA A 227 -6.82 5.62 -11.05
C ALA A 227 -5.57 6.45 -10.69
N ILE A 228 -4.39 6.01 -11.12
CA ILE A 228 -3.11 6.67 -10.83
C ILE A 228 -3.03 8.10 -11.39
N THR A 229 -3.79 8.41 -12.45
CA THR A 229 -3.87 9.78 -13.01
C THR A 229 -4.50 10.78 -12.07
N ARG A 230 -5.18 10.35 -11.00
CA ARG A 230 -5.77 11.23 -9.99
C ARG A 230 -4.74 11.98 -9.16
N PHE A 231 -3.50 11.49 -9.11
CA PHE A 231 -2.38 12.24 -8.51
C PHE A 231 -1.91 13.40 -9.40
N SER A 232 -2.34 13.48 -10.66
CA SER A 232 -1.90 14.54 -11.56
C SER A 232 -2.53 15.91 -11.22
N PRO A 233 -1.82 17.01 -11.49
CA PRO A 233 -0.45 17.07 -12.01
C PRO A 233 0.63 17.08 -10.92
N ASP A 234 0.26 17.31 -9.66
CA ASP A 234 1.19 17.76 -8.61
C ASP A 234 1.15 16.93 -7.33
N GLY A 235 0.57 15.73 -7.39
CA GLY A 235 0.59 14.74 -6.32
C GLY A 235 -0.51 14.90 -5.29
N GLY A 236 -1.45 15.84 -5.48
CA GLY A 236 -2.58 16.03 -4.57
C GLY A 236 -3.55 14.84 -4.54
N TRP A 237 -4.17 14.59 -3.39
CA TRP A 237 -5.24 13.58 -3.23
C TRP A 237 -6.52 14.19 -2.68
N ASP A 238 -7.64 13.97 -3.37
CA ASP A 238 -8.91 14.64 -3.11
C ASP A 238 -9.65 14.11 -1.87
N GLU A 239 -9.31 12.91 -1.41
CA GLU A 239 -9.86 12.31 -0.17
C GLU A 239 -9.07 12.71 1.10
N GLY A 240 -8.04 13.55 0.97
CA GLY A 240 -7.23 14.04 2.10
C GLY A 240 -6.03 13.15 2.45
N THR A 241 -5.25 13.57 3.46
CA THR A 241 -3.94 12.96 3.82
C THR A 241 -4.04 11.52 4.32
N GLY A 242 -5.13 11.15 5.01
CA GLY A 242 -5.36 9.78 5.48
C GLY A 242 -5.55 8.79 4.32
N TYR A 243 -6.45 9.10 3.40
CA TYR A 243 -6.69 8.27 2.21
C TYR A 243 -5.58 8.38 1.17
N TRP A 244 -4.83 9.48 1.16
CA TRP A 244 -3.56 9.55 0.43
C TRP A 244 -2.61 8.44 0.91
N HIS A 245 -2.40 8.31 2.23
CA HIS A 245 -1.52 7.27 2.77
C HIS A 245 -2.07 5.88 2.48
N TYR A 246 -3.39 5.67 2.62
CA TYR A 246 -3.99 4.38 2.25
C TYR A 246 -3.77 4.05 0.77
N SER A 247 -3.93 5.03 -0.13
CA SER A 247 -3.70 4.85 -1.57
C SER A 247 -2.23 4.54 -1.89
N ILE A 248 -1.31 5.37 -1.40
CA ILE A 248 0.13 5.27 -1.67
C ILE A 248 0.73 3.99 -1.08
N ARG A 249 0.26 3.57 0.11
CA ARG A 249 0.64 2.29 0.73
C ARG A 249 0.49 1.11 -0.22
N TYR A 250 -0.66 1.02 -0.87
CA TYR A 250 -0.97 -0.11 -1.75
C TYR A 250 -0.42 0.10 -3.17
N LEU A 251 -0.40 1.34 -3.67
CA LEU A 251 0.19 1.64 -4.97
C LEU A 251 1.70 1.37 -5.00
N ILE A 252 2.46 1.81 -3.99
CA ILE A 252 3.90 1.54 -3.95
C ILE A 252 4.18 0.06 -3.72
N SER A 253 3.40 -0.63 -2.88
CA SER A 253 3.54 -2.08 -2.71
C SER A 253 3.29 -2.82 -4.03
N TYR A 254 2.27 -2.39 -4.80
CA TYR A 254 1.96 -2.92 -6.13
C TYR A 254 3.10 -2.68 -7.12
N ILE A 255 3.61 -1.45 -7.22
CA ILE A 255 4.75 -1.10 -8.07
C ILE A 255 5.97 -1.94 -7.70
N CYS A 256 6.32 -2.01 -6.40
CA CYS A 256 7.44 -2.82 -5.93
C CYS A 256 7.28 -4.29 -6.34
N ALA A 257 6.10 -4.88 -6.14
CA ALA A 257 5.85 -6.27 -6.49
C ALA A 257 5.99 -6.54 -7.99
N LEU A 258 5.48 -5.64 -8.85
CA LEU A 258 5.66 -5.74 -10.30
C LEU A 258 7.14 -5.64 -10.68
N GLU A 259 7.89 -4.73 -10.07
CA GLU A 259 9.30 -4.56 -10.39
C GLU A 259 10.16 -5.73 -9.92
N THR A 260 9.94 -6.24 -8.70
CA THR A 260 10.72 -7.36 -8.18
C THR A 260 10.38 -8.68 -8.89
N ALA A 261 9.11 -8.87 -9.28
CA ALA A 261 8.66 -10.08 -9.95
C ALA A 261 8.85 -10.05 -11.47
N LEU A 262 8.65 -8.92 -12.15
CA LEU A 262 8.61 -8.79 -13.62
C LEU A 262 9.67 -7.82 -14.17
N GLY A 263 10.45 -7.15 -13.32
CA GLY A 263 11.47 -6.20 -13.76
C GLY A 263 10.91 -4.90 -14.35
N THR A 264 9.61 -4.62 -14.19
CA THR A 264 8.95 -3.44 -14.75
C THR A 264 7.79 -3.00 -13.87
N ASP A 265 7.59 -1.69 -13.76
CA ASP A 265 6.37 -1.08 -13.19
C ASP A 265 5.34 -0.76 -14.28
N PHE A 266 5.61 -1.19 -15.52
CA PHE A 266 4.83 -0.87 -16.72
C PHE A 266 4.63 0.64 -16.97
N GLY A 267 5.56 1.47 -16.51
CA GLY A 267 5.53 2.92 -16.64
C GLY A 267 4.59 3.63 -15.68
N LEU A 268 4.08 2.96 -14.63
CA LEU A 268 3.20 3.57 -13.63
C LEU A 268 3.87 4.78 -12.94
N THR A 269 5.16 4.68 -12.60
CA THR A 269 5.94 5.76 -11.98
C THR A 269 6.14 6.98 -12.89
N LYS A 270 5.94 6.83 -14.20
CA LYS A 270 6.01 7.94 -15.17
C LYS A 270 4.71 8.75 -15.21
N THR A 271 3.68 8.37 -14.46
CA THR A 271 2.43 9.12 -14.38
C THR A 271 2.68 10.49 -13.73
N PRO A 272 2.25 11.61 -14.34
CA PRO A 272 2.44 12.93 -13.76
C PRO A 272 1.90 13.05 -12.33
N GLY A 273 2.70 13.61 -11.42
CA GLY A 273 2.34 13.84 -10.03
C GLY A 273 2.77 12.72 -9.07
N ILE A 274 3.15 11.54 -9.56
CA ILE A 274 3.67 10.46 -8.69
C ILE A 274 5.02 10.84 -8.08
N ASP A 275 5.88 11.50 -8.84
CA ASP A 275 7.13 12.09 -8.37
C ASP A 275 6.92 13.21 -7.33
N GLN A 276 5.72 13.76 -7.20
CA GLN A 276 5.42 14.88 -6.30
C GLN A 276 4.53 14.48 -5.11
N THR A 277 3.91 13.30 -5.16
CA THR A 277 2.86 12.88 -4.23
C THR A 277 3.34 12.80 -2.78
N GLY A 278 4.62 12.47 -2.56
CA GLY A 278 5.23 12.44 -1.23
C GLY A 278 5.16 13.77 -0.49
N PHE A 279 5.16 14.90 -1.21
CA PHE A 279 5.08 16.22 -0.62
C PHE A 279 3.67 16.61 -0.16
N PHE A 280 2.63 15.88 -0.58
CA PHE A 280 1.26 16.18 -0.19
C PHE A 280 1.04 16.17 1.33
N PRO A 281 1.35 15.10 2.09
CA PRO A 281 1.26 15.13 3.54
C PRO A 281 2.25 16.11 4.17
N VAL A 282 3.45 16.28 3.61
CA VAL A 282 4.49 17.20 4.12
C VAL A 282 3.95 18.64 4.19
N TYR A 283 3.37 19.11 3.08
CA TYR A 283 2.82 20.47 2.99
C TYR A 283 1.55 20.68 3.79
N LEU A 284 0.79 19.61 4.06
CA LEU A 284 -0.45 19.67 4.82
C LEU A 284 -0.28 19.40 6.32
N THR A 285 0.94 19.15 6.78
CA THR A 285 1.25 18.93 8.20
C THR A 285 1.94 20.14 8.79
N ASN A 286 1.48 20.60 9.95
CA ASN A 286 2.02 21.75 10.65
C ASN A 286 3.26 21.39 11.52
N ASN A 287 3.82 22.36 12.23
CA ASN A 287 5.01 22.17 13.07
C ASN A 287 4.74 21.46 14.42
N LYS A 288 3.54 20.90 14.58
CA LYS A 288 3.10 20.08 15.73
C LYS A 288 2.66 18.69 15.29
N ASP A 289 3.01 18.30 14.06
CA ASP A 289 2.64 17.03 13.44
C ASP A 289 1.12 16.82 13.27
N GLU A 290 0.36 17.91 13.18
CA GLU A 290 -1.09 17.89 12.95
C GLU A 290 -1.41 18.25 11.49
N THR A 291 -2.37 17.54 10.90
CA THR A 291 -2.75 17.71 9.49
C THR A 291 -3.89 18.70 9.27
N PHE A 292 -3.82 19.42 8.16
CA PHE A 292 -4.97 20.14 7.61
C PHE A 292 -5.97 19.17 7.01
N ASN A 293 -7.06 18.93 7.75
CA ASN A 293 -8.02 17.91 7.37
C ASN A 293 -9.13 18.43 6.45
N PHE A 294 -9.35 17.67 5.39
CA PHE A 294 -10.55 17.65 4.59
C PHE A 294 -10.81 16.21 4.12
N GLY A 295 -12.09 15.87 3.93
CA GLY A 295 -12.48 14.47 3.77
C GLY A 295 -12.54 13.74 5.11
N ASP A 296 -12.60 12.41 5.06
CA ASP A 296 -12.73 11.54 6.24
C ASP A 296 -11.34 11.15 6.78
N THR A 297 -10.59 12.13 7.30
CA THR A 297 -9.21 11.93 7.78
C THR A 297 -9.02 12.31 9.26
N GLY A 298 -8.16 11.56 9.96
CA GLY A 298 -7.70 11.85 11.32
C GLY A 298 -6.74 13.05 11.38
N ILE A 299 -6.42 13.53 12.59
CA ILE A 299 -5.66 14.79 12.82
C ILE A 299 -4.13 14.59 12.76
N GLU A 300 -3.65 13.34 12.77
CA GLU A 300 -2.22 13.04 12.84
C GLU A 300 -1.56 12.96 11.46
N ALA A 301 -0.32 13.42 11.38
CA ALA A 301 0.54 13.27 10.22
C ALA A 301 0.66 11.79 9.79
N PRO A 302 0.47 11.47 8.50
CA PRO A 302 0.69 10.12 8.03
C PRO A 302 2.17 9.72 8.16
N ARG A 303 2.44 8.79 9.06
CA ARG A 303 3.75 8.13 9.22
C ARG A 303 3.96 7.07 8.13
N ALA A 304 4.07 7.52 6.89
CA ALA A 304 4.17 6.68 5.70
C ALA A 304 5.63 6.33 5.38
N SER A 305 6.04 5.09 5.66
CA SER A 305 7.37 4.57 5.28
C SER A 305 7.62 4.65 3.78
N GLU A 306 6.55 4.68 3.00
CA GLU A 306 6.50 4.90 1.57
C GLU A 306 7.25 6.16 1.12
N LEU A 307 7.44 7.16 2.01
CA LEU A 307 8.26 8.33 1.75
C LEU A 307 9.74 7.99 1.52
N LEU A 308 10.27 6.92 2.10
CA LEU A 308 11.64 6.46 1.84
C LEU A 308 11.78 5.92 0.42
N TRP A 309 10.78 5.15 -0.04
CA TRP A 309 10.75 4.65 -1.41
C TRP A 309 10.64 5.79 -2.42
N LEU A 310 9.78 6.78 -2.15
CA LEU A 310 9.66 7.97 -3.00
C LEU A 310 10.95 8.81 -3.01
N ALA A 311 11.60 8.97 -1.85
CA ALA A 311 12.88 9.66 -1.75
C ALA A 311 13.96 9.00 -2.60
N ASP A 312 14.12 7.68 -2.51
CA ASP A 312 15.11 6.90 -3.27
C ASP A 312 14.79 6.92 -4.77
N ARG A 313 13.52 6.67 -5.13
CA ARG A 313 13.07 6.57 -6.52
C ARG A 313 13.25 7.88 -7.29
N PHE A 314 12.97 9.01 -6.66
CA PHE A 314 12.89 10.31 -7.33
C PHE A 314 14.00 11.29 -6.93
N ASP A 315 15.00 10.83 -6.17
CA ASP A 315 16.11 11.66 -5.67
C ASP A 315 15.59 12.87 -4.85
N GLN A 316 14.76 12.57 -3.85
CA GLN A 316 14.08 13.56 -3.01
C GLN A 316 14.41 13.37 -1.53
N PRO A 317 15.62 13.74 -1.07
CA PRO A 317 16.06 13.58 0.32
C PRO A 317 15.19 14.35 1.33
N ALA A 318 14.47 15.39 0.87
CA ALA A 318 13.48 16.10 1.67
C ALA A 318 12.36 15.18 2.23
N LEU A 319 11.94 14.16 1.47
CA LEU A 319 10.90 13.23 1.91
C LEU A 319 11.40 12.30 3.02
N ALA A 320 12.64 11.82 2.89
CA ALA A 320 13.26 10.99 3.92
C ALA A 320 13.49 11.77 5.21
N GLY A 321 14.09 12.97 5.13
CA GLY A 321 14.30 13.81 6.31
C GLY A 321 12.99 14.20 7.00
N TRP A 322 11.92 14.47 6.24
CA TRP A 322 10.59 14.68 6.82
C TRP A 322 10.08 13.47 7.60
N LEU A 323 10.15 12.26 7.02
CA LEU A 323 9.69 11.04 7.69
C LEU A 323 10.45 10.81 9.01
N LEU A 324 11.76 11.01 9.00
CA LEU A 324 12.60 10.86 10.20
C LEU A 324 12.28 11.92 11.25
N HIS A 325 11.98 13.16 10.83
CA HIS A 325 11.56 14.23 11.72
C HIS A 325 10.28 13.89 12.50
N ILE A 326 9.27 13.31 11.84
CA ILE A 326 7.97 12.96 12.46
C ILE A 326 7.97 11.59 13.18
N GLY A 327 9.14 10.97 13.34
CA GLY A 327 9.36 9.76 14.13
C GLY A 327 9.33 8.44 13.37
N GLY A 328 9.35 8.44 12.04
CA GLY A 328 9.37 7.24 11.20
C GLY A 328 8.00 6.58 11.00
N GLY A 329 7.98 5.53 10.16
CA GLY A 329 6.79 4.72 9.88
C GLY A 329 6.90 3.28 10.38
N SER A 330 6.26 2.34 9.67
CA SER A 330 6.35 0.90 9.95
C SER A 330 7.81 0.43 9.97
N PRO A 331 8.30 -0.20 11.06
CA PRO A 331 9.66 -0.71 11.12
C PRO A 331 10.01 -1.67 9.97
N ALA A 332 9.10 -2.60 9.62
CA ALA A 332 9.32 -3.54 8.53
C ALA A 332 9.55 -2.84 7.19
N LYS A 333 8.74 -1.82 6.89
CA LYS A 333 8.86 -1.06 5.64
C LYS A 333 10.04 -0.09 5.65
N ASN A 334 10.37 0.49 6.81
CA ASN A 334 11.57 1.31 6.94
C ASN A 334 12.83 0.48 6.62
N LEU A 335 12.92 -0.73 7.19
CA LEU A 335 14.02 -1.67 6.90
C LEU A 335 14.10 -1.99 5.40
N LEU A 336 12.95 -2.21 4.76
CA LEU A 336 12.90 -2.53 3.33
C LEU A 336 13.39 -1.37 2.44
N TRP A 337 12.89 -0.16 2.66
CA TRP A 337 13.07 0.97 1.73
C TRP A 337 14.15 1.97 2.11
N TYR A 338 14.68 1.95 3.33
CA TYR A 338 15.78 2.83 3.70
C TYR A 338 17.05 2.52 2.89
N ARG A 339 17.79 3.59 2.57
CA ARG A 339 19.13 3.56 1.99
C ARG A 339 20.03 4.47 2.86
N PRO A 340 21.21 4.01 3.29
CA PRO A 340 22.12 4.86 4.04
C PRO A 340 22.41 6.17 3.31
N GLY A 341 22.36 7.28 4.03
CA GLY A 341 22.62 8.62 3.49
C GLY A 341 21.45 9.27 2.74
N ILE A 342 20.30 8.60 2.62
CA ILE A 342 19.13 9.11 1.87
C ILE A 342 18.59 10.47 2.37
N ASP A 343 18.89 10.85 3.60
CA ASP A 343 18.49 12.11 4.23
C ASP A 343 19.66 13.09 4.46
N GLU A 344 20.90 12.76 4.09
CA GLU A 344 22.08 13.61 4.34
C GLU A 344 21.95 15.00 3.69
N GLU A 345 21.37 15.06 2.50
CA GLU A 345 21.11 16.30 1.76
C GLU A 345 19.68 16.83 1.98
N SER A 346 18.98 16.37 3.02
CA SER A 346 17.60 16.77 3.24
C SER A 346 17.48 18.27 3.49
N THR A 347 16.61 18.91 2.71
CA THR A 347 16.26 20.33 2.85
C THR A 347 14.78 20.51 3.16
N PHE A 348 14.16 19.56 3.88
CA PHE A 348 12.72 19.62 4.17
C PHE A 348 12.34 20.91 4.92
N ASP A 349 13.23 21.39 5.78
CA ASP A 349 13.11 22.62 6.57
C ASP A 349 13.28 23.91 5.74
N ARG A 350 13.73 23.79 4.50
CA ARG A 350 13.95 24.88 3.53
C ARG A 350 13.04 24.79 2.31
N LEU A 351 12.08 23.85 2.29
CA LEU A 351 11.06 23.81 1.26
C LEU A 351 10.31 25.16 1.20
N PRO A 352 9.80 25.57 0.02
CA PRO A 352 8.94 26.74 -0.10
C PRO A 352 7.85 26.76 0.98
N GLN A 353 7.55 27.93 1.53
CA GLN A 353 6.61 28.07 2.63
C GLN A 353 5.14 27.88 2.22
N ASP A 354 4.87 28.09 0.93
CA ASP A 354 3.54 28.01 0.37
C ASP A 354 3.49 26.95 -0.72
N LYS A 355 2.41 26.18 -0.76
CA LYS A 355 2.16 25.18 -1.80
C LYS A 355 0.71 25.20 -2.19
N HIS A 356 0.44 25.09 -3.49
CA HIS A 356 -0.89 24.89 -4.03
C HIS A 356 -0.89 23.60 -4.87
N PHE A 357 -1.68 22.62 -4.44
CA PHE A 357 -2.03 21.42 -5.18
C PHE A 357 -3.25 21.71 -6.05
N ARG A 358 -3.01 22.03 -7.32
CA ARG A 358 -4.00 22.48 -8.30
C ARG A 358 -4.95 21.36 -8.70
N GLY A 359 -4.50 20.11 -8.67
CA GLY A 359 -5.36 18.96 -9.00
C GLY A 359 -6.56 18.85 -8.06
N VAL A 360 -6.35 19.21 -6.78
CA VAL A 360 -7.35 19.06 -5.70
C VAL A 360 -7.78 20.40 -5.09
N GLU A 361 -7.28 21.51 -5.64
CA GLU A 361 -7.55 22.90 -5.21
C GLU A 361 -7.29 23.12 -3.70
N VAL A 362 -6.16 22.60 -3.20
CA VAL A 362 -5.74 22.76 -1.80
C VAL A 362 -4.43 23.54 -1.74
N ALA A 363 -4.41 24.60 -0.93
CA ALA A 363 -3.22 25.38 -0.64
C ALA A 363 -2.87 25.35 0.85
N SER A 364 -1.58 25.34 1.16
CA SER A 364 -1.07 25.56 2.51
C SER A 364 -0.04 26.69 2.53
N PHE A 365 0.03 27.35 3.69
CA PHE A 365 0.89 28.49 3.96
C PHE A 365 1.50 28.32 5.35
N ARG A 366 2.81 28.52 5.50
CA ARG A 366 3.47 28.50 6.81
C ARG A 366 4.49 29.63 6.97
N SER A 367 4.71 30.11 8.20
CA SER A 367 5.74 31.14 8.44
C SER A 367 7.15 30.56 8.59
N ALA A 368 7.28 29.27 8.93
CA ALA A 368 8.53 28.54 9.14
C ALA A 368 8.24 27.03 9.28
N TRP A 369 9.23 26.16 9.02
CA TRP A 369 9.10 24.69 9.14
C TRP A 369 9.39 24.15 10.55
N LEU A 370 10.35 24.74 11.25
CA LEU A 370 10.84 24.21 12.54
C LEU A 370 10.52 25.11 13.74
N GLU A 371 9.83 26.23 13.54
CA GLU A 371 9.46 27.13 14.64
C GLU A 371 8.13 26.66 15.28
N PRO A 372 8.10 26.27 16.57
CA PRO A 372 6.88 25.77 17.21
C PRO A 372 5.74 26.79 17.28
N GLN A 373 6.08 28.08 17.25
CA GLN A 373 5.13 29.19 17.23
C GLN A 373 4.82 29.69 15.80
N GLY A 374 5.36 29.01 14.78
CA GLY A 374 5.13 29.33 13.39
C GLY A 374 3.64 29.25 13.03
N GLY A 375 3.18 30.20 12.23
CA GLY A 375 1.80 30.18 11.73
C GLY A 375 1.67 29.13 10.64
N PHE A 376 0.59 28.34 10.66
CA PHE A 376 0.19 27.44 9.59
C PHE A 376 -1.28 27.67 9.21
N ARG A 377 -1.59 27.70 7.91
CA ARG A 377 -2.96 27.79 7.39
C ARG A 377 -3.11 26.88 6.17
N GLY A 378 -4.27 26.21 6.10
CA GLY A 378 -4.71 25.50 4.91
C GLY A 378 -5.99 26.12 4.35
N LEU A 379 -6.13 26.06 3.04
CA LEU A 379 -7.29 26.49 2.28
C LEU A 379 -7.64 25.38 1.29
N GLN A 380 -8.87 24.89 1.32
CA GLN A 380 -9.39 24.03 0.25
C GLN A 380 -10.51 24.76 -0.49
N GLY A 381 -10.35 24.88 -1.80
CA GLY A 381 -11.44 25.20 -2.72
C GLY A 381 -12.13 23.91 -3.17
N ARG A 382 -13.45 23.84 -3.07
CA ARG A 382 -14.20 22.74 -3.70
C ARG A 382 -14.67 23.13 -5.09
N ARG A 383 -14.41 22.29 -6.09
CA ARG A 383 -15.20 22.28 -7.32
C ARG A 383 -16.54 21.58 -7.01
N SER A 384 -17.66 22.23 -7.30
CA SER A 384 -18.97 21.59 -7.18
C SER A 384 -19.05 20.41 -8.13
N GLN A 385 -19.05 19.18 -7.60
CA GLN A 385 -19.52 18.01 -8.33
C GLN A 385 -21.04 17.96 -8.22
N SER A 386 -21.73 18.71 -9.08
CA SER A 386 -23.16 18.50 -9.32
C SER A 386 -23.43 18.69 -10.80
N GLY A 387 -23.82 17.61 -11.48
CA GLY A 387 -24.23 17.56 -12.88
C GLY A 387 -25.52 18.31 -13.19
N THR A 388 -25.75 19.49 -12.61
CA THR A 388 -26.88 20.36 -12.93
C THR A 388 -26.36 21.78 -13.12
N ARG A 389 -26.65 22.32 -14.32
CA ARG A 389 -26.31 23.68 -14.73
C ARG A 389 -26.96 24.71 -13.79
N SER A 390 -26.24 25.19 -12.78
CA SER A 390 -26.37 26.55 -12.26
C SER A 390 -25.27 26.90 -11.25
N ALA A 391 -24.66 28.07 -11.49
CA ALA A 391 -23.89 28.91 -10.57
C ALA A 391 -22.63 28.33 -9.89
N GLY A 392 -21.47 28.86 -10.32
CA GLY A 392 -20.21 28.71 -9.61
C GLY A 392 -20.27 29.37 -8.22
N CYS A 393 -20.27 28.54 -7.18
CA CYS A 393 -19.92 28.94 -5.82
C CYS A 393 -18.68 28.14 -5.41
N ARG A 394 -17.52 28.81 -5.29
CA ARG A 394 -16.35 28.26 -4.62
C ARG A 394 -16.64 28.31 -3.12
N GLN A 395 -16.87 27.16 -2.49
CA GLN A 395 -16.82 27.07 -1.04
C GLN A 395 -15.34 27.02 -0.62
N PHE A 396 -14.95 27.92 0.27
CA PHE A 396 -13.64 27.95 0.88
C PHE A 396 -13.75 27.44 2.31
N ARG A 397 -12.99 26.41 2.68
CA ARG A 397 -12.75 26.11 4.09
C ARG A 397 -11.47 26.82 4.52
N VAL A 398 -11.60 27.83 5.37
CA VAL A 398 -10.48 28.47 6.05
C VAL A 398 -10.35 27.81 7.41
N GLY A 399 -9.42 26.87 7.55
CA GLY A 399 -9.17 26.21 8.83
C GLY A 399 -7.99 26.83 9.57
N ARG A 400 -8.13 26.97 10.89
CA ARG A 400 -7.00 27.01 11.81
C ARG A 400 -7.21 25.79 12.72
N LEU A 401 -6.36 24.77 12.59
CA LEU A 401 -6.22 23.63 13.53
C LEU A 401 -7.52 22.91 13.97
N GLY A 402 -7.67 21.63 13.64
CA GLY A 402 -8.60 20.72 14.33
C GLY A 402 -10.11 21.05 14.26
N ARG A 403 -10.51 22.16 13.63
CA ARG A 403 -11.88 22.48 13.25
C ARG A 403 -11.88 23.25 11.94
N ALA A 404 -12.69 22.80 10.98
CA ALA A 404 -13.12 23.66 9.90
C ALA A 404 -13.91 24.82 10.52
N LEU A 405 -13.45 26.06 10.34
CA LEU A 405 -14.34 27.20 10.49
C LEU A 405 -15.18 27.23 9.20
N GLY A 406 -16.50 27.23 9.39
CA GLY A 406 -17.52 26.98 8.37
C GLY A 406 -17.47 27.93 7.17
#